data_AF-A0A2P4ESP1-F1
#
_entry.id   AF-A0A2P4ESP1-F1
#
_cell.length_a   1.000
_cell.length_b   1.000
_cell.length_c   1.000
_cell.angle_alpha   90.00
_cell.angle_beta   90.00
_cell.angle_gamma   90.00
#
_symmetry.space_group_name_H-M   'P 1'
#
loop_
_entity.id
_entity.type
_entity.pdbx_description
1 polymer ?
#
loop_
_entity_poly.entity_id
_entity_poly.type
_entity_poly.pdbx_seq_one_letter_code
_entity_poly.pdbx_strand_id
1 'polypeptide(L)'
;MEMQRFTIGCHDHLKGEAFLMYSDHINESGKVEICGPTAEYGGPYDLAFIINAPLDYLPIEMDESALAIFVDRINPHRDLPDRCLQLIAPIDSSPEDFSSWAERTMTSVVDIFRYPGLACMTFADLVFLYEESKGRPVTSAWVNCDCSDNELLMQLRQLQFSALICHFTDGPEFIECSRYTRVIDILDASFPDIESAPFGYGVHPNNRETLFFLGAPK
;
A
#
# COMPACT_ATOMS: atom_id res chain seq x y z
N MET A 1 26.32 2.79 -5.43
CA MET A 1 25.00 2.67 -6.08
C MET A 1 24.25 3.94 -5.73
N GLU A 2 24.14 4.89 -6.67
CA GLU A 2 23.45 6.16 -6.41
C GLU A 2 21.95 5.90 -6.32
N MET A 3 21.35 6.20 -5.17
CA MET A 3 19.89 6.18 -5.02
C MET A 3 19.29 7.32 -5.82
N GLN A 4 18.65 7.00 -6.93
CA GLN A 4 17.79 7.96 -7.62
C GLN A 4 16.59 8.24 -6.72
N ARG A 5 16.44 9.49 -6.31
CA ARG A 5 15.21 9.99 -5.68
C ARG A 5 14.11 9.98 -6.74
N PHE A 6 13.01 9.30 -6.46
CA PHE A 6 11.82 9.38 -7.28
C PHE A 6 10.85 10.36 -6.63
N THR A 7 10.44 11.36 -7.40
CA THR A 7 9.32 12.22 -7.08
C THR A 7 8.09 11.54 -7.67
N ILE A 8 7.17 11.09 -6.83
CA ILE A 8 5.82 10.80 -7.32
C ILE A 8 5.16 12.17 -7.42
N GLY A 9 4.59 12.45 -8.59
CA GLY A 9 4.05 13.75 -8.91
C GLY A 9 2.59 13.57 -9.25
N CYS A 10 1.70 13.61 -8.26
CA CYS A 10 0.27 13.77 -8.53
C CYS A 10 -0.02 15.24 -8.91
N HIS A 11 0.40 15.67 -10.09
CA HIS A 11 0.00 16.96 -10.64
C HIS A 11 -1.23 16.80 -11.55
N ASP A 12 -2.40 17.25 -11.08
CA ASP A 12 -3.60 17.55 -11.88
C ASP A 12 -4.14 16.46 -12.84
N HIS A 13 -4.37 15.23 -12.36
CA HIS A 13 -4.91 14.15 -13.21
C HIS A 13 -6.27 13.65 -12.69
N LEU A 14 -7.32 14.39 -13.03
CA LEU A 14 -8.73 14.11 -12.69
C LEU A 14 -9.46 13.21 -13.72
N LYS A 15 -8.77 12.39 -14.51
CA LYS A 15 -9.43 11.54 -15.53
C LYS A 15 -8.73 10.20 -15.77
N GLY A 16 -9.22 9.13 -15.15
CA GLY A 16 -9.21 7.75 -15.67
C GLY A 16 -7.92 7.24 -16.34
N GLU A 17 -6.76 7.47 -15.70
CA GLU A 17 -5.48 6.93 -16.15
C GLU A 17 -5.06 5.77 -15.23
N ALA A 18 -4.53 4.71 -15.82
CA ALA A 18 -4.00 3.53 -15.14
C ALA A 18 -2.46 3.63 -15.10
N PHE A 19 -1.88 3.53 -13.90
CA PHE A 19 -0.45 3.63 -13.69
C PHE A 19 0.13 2.24 -13.44
N LEU A 20 1.08 1.82 -14.27
CA LEU A 20 1.91 0.66 -13.97
C LEU A 20 3.06 1.14 -13.07
N MET A 21 3.01 0.81 -11.77
CA MET A 21 4.03 1.27 -10.82
C MET A 21 5.02 0.17 -10.42
N TYR A 22 4.67 -1.10 -10.66
CA TYR A 22 5.56 -2.22 -10.39
C TYR A 22 5.31 -3.37 -11.39
N SER A 23 6.40 -3.85 -11.98
CA SER A 23 6.49 -5.10 -12.73
C SER A 23 7.81 -5.76 -12.34
N ASP A 24 7.83 -7.08 -12.22
CA ASP A 24 9.04 -7.88 -12.00
C ASP A 24 10.08 -7.71 -13.13
N HIS A 25 9.68 -7.06 -14.24
CA HIS A 25 10.52 -6.72 -15.38
C HIS A 25 10.82 -5.22 -15.53
N ILE A 26 10.40 -4.34 -14.61
CA ILE A 26 10.85 -2.93 -14.64
C ILE A 26 12.36 -2.95 -14.44
N ASN A 27 13.05 -2.41 -15.44
CA ASN A 27 14.49 -2.30 -15.53
C ASN A 27 15.14 -1.95 -14.18
N GLU A 28 16.39 -2.37 -13.99
CA GLU A 28 17.25 -2.11 -12.84
C GLU A 28 17.37 -0.61 -12.43
N SER A 29 16.70 0.31 -13.15
CA SER A 29 16.61 1.74 -12.87
C SER A 29 15.38 2.17 -12.05
N GLY A 30 14.35 1.35 -11.84
CA GLY A 30 13.25 1.63 -10.90
C GLY A 30 12.33 2.81 -11.24
N LYS A 31 12.32 3.28 -12.50
CA LYS A 31 11.47 4.39 -12.97
C LYS A 31 10.00 3.98 -13.09
N VAL A 32 9.10 4.85 -12.61
CA VAL A 32 7.65 4.75 -12.81
C VAL A 32 7.33 5.15 -14.25
N GLU A 33 6.57 4.32 -14.97
CA GLU A 33 6.05 4.64 -16.30
C GLU A 33 4.56 4.96 -16.20
N ILE A 34 4.18 6.17 -16.59
CA ILE A 34 2.78 6.55 -16.75
C ILE A 34 2.34 5.97 -18.08
N CYS A 35 1.52 4.92 -18.03
CA CYS A 35 1.01 4.27 -19.23
C CYS A 35 -0.38 4.80 -19.57
N GLY A 36 -0.66 4.99 -20.86
CA GLY A 36 -2.01 5.31 -21.32
C GLY A 36 -2.97 4.12 -21.18
N PRO A 37 -4.24 4.27 -21.57
CA PRO A 37 -5.25 3.19 -21.55
C PRO A 37 -4.92 1.98 -22.45
N THR A 38 -3.78 2.00 -23.14
CA THR A 38 -3.24 0.94 -24.00
C THR A 38 -1.94 0.35 -23.44
N ALA A 39 -1.74 0.38 -22.13
CA ALA A 39 -0.59 -0.25 -21.50
C ALA A 39 -0.64 -1.76 -21.73
N GLU A 40 0.38 -2.33 -22.37
CA GLU A 40 0.54 -3.79 -22.42
C GLU A 40 1.02 -4.25 -21.04
N TYR A 41 0.09 -4.73 -20.20
CA TYR A 41 0.41 -5.48 -18.97
C TYR A 41 0.74 -6.92 -19.37
N GLY A 42 1.80 -7.50 -18.82
CA GLY A 42 2.25 -8.81 -19.33
C GLY A 42 3.41 -9.47 -18.61
N GLY A 43 3.88 -8.87 -17.51
CA GLY A 43 4.78 -9.54 -16.58
C GLY A 43 3.98 -10.34 -15.55
N PRO A 44 4.46 -11.52 -15.12
CA PRO A 44 3.88 -12.16 -13.96
C PRO A 44 4.07 -11.27 -12.72
N TYR A 45 3.06 -11.21 -11.86
CA TYR A 45 3.06 -10.41 -10.61
C TYR A 45 3.12 -8.88 -10.77
N ASP A 46 2.65 -8.36 -11.91
CA ASP A 46 2.51 -6.92 -12.12
C ASP A 46 1.49 -6.30 -11.13
N LEU A 47 1.79 -5.09 -10.64
CA LEU A 47 0.90 -4.30 -9.80
C LEU A 47 0.50 -3.01 -10.53
N ALA A 48 -0.78 -2.92 -10.88
CA ALA A 48 -1.37 -1.76 -11.54
C ALA A 48 -2.20 -0.93 -10.56
N PHE A 49 -2.03 0.39 -10.58
CA PHE A 49 -2.88 1.32 -9.80
C PHE A 49 -3.79 2.10 -10.74
N ILE A 50 -5.09 2.07 -10.50
CA ILE A 50 -6.11 2.69 -11.34
C ILE A 50 -6.78 3.79 -10.51
N ILE A 51 -6.46 5.05 -10.78
CA ILE A 51 -6.84 6.17 -9.90
C ILE A 51 -8.14 6.81 -10.38
N ASN A 52 -9.14 6.84 -9.49
CA ASN A 52 -10.42 7.55 -9.67
C ASN A 52 -11.04 7.31 -11.07
N ALA A 53 -11.01 6.05 -11.53
CA ALA A 53 -11.52 5.67 -12.83
C ALA A 53 -13.05 5.72 -12.89
N PRO A 54 -13.66 5.80 -14.07
CA PRO A 54 -15.10 5.59 -14.24
C PRO A 54 -15.58 4.26 -13.64
N LEU A 55 -16.86 4.16 -13.26
CA LEU A 55 -17.44 2.96 -12.64
C LEU A 55 -17.39 1.74 -13.56
N ASP A 56 -17.56 1.98 -14.85
CA ASP A 56 -17.56 1.00 -15.93
C ASP A 56 -16.17 0.73 -16.51
N TYR A 57 -15.12 1.35 -15.95
CA TYR A 57 -13.76 1.07 -16.36
C TYR A 57 -13.35 -0.34 -15.91
N LEU A 58 -13.01 -1.16 -16.89
CA LEU A 58 -12.40 -2.46 -16.69
C LEU A 58 -10.98 -2.41 -17.27
N PRO A 59 -9.95 -2.88 -16.54
CA PRO A 59 -8.62 -2.98 -17.09
C PRO A 59 -8.66 -3.97 -18.25
N ILE A 60 -8.24 -3.51 -19.43
CA ILE A 60 -8.16 -4.32 -20.64
C ILE A 60 -6.81 -5.05 -20.59
N GLU A 61 -6.81 -6.38 -20.76
CA GLU A 61 -5.59 -7.20 -20.92
C GLU A 61 -4.65 -7.19 -19.70
N MET A 62 -5.14 -7.64 -18.54
CA MET A 62 -4.25 -8.04 -17.44
C MET A 62 -3.91 -9.53 -17.53
N ASP A 63 -2.64 -9.86 -17.34
CA ASP A 63 -2.21 -11.24 -17.12
C ASP A 63 -2.91 -11.82 -15.87
N GLU A 64 -3.24 -13.11 -15.88
CA GLU A 64 -3.97 -13.79 -14.78
C GLU A 64 -3.22 -13.74 -13.43
N SER A 65 -1.92 -13.46 -13.46
CA SER A 65 -1.07 -13.36 -12.27
C SER A 65 -0.84 -11.92 -11.77
N ALA A 66 -1.36 -10.90 -12.47
CA ALA A 66 -1.29 -9.50 -12.06
C ALA A 66 -2.39 -9.13 -11.05
N LEU A 67 -2.20 -8.04 -10.32
CA LEU A 67 -3.19 -7.47 -9.40
C LEU A 67 -3.46 -5.99 -9.77
N ALA A 68 -4.73 -5.66 -9.95
CA ALA A 68 -5.17 -4.27 -10.12
C ALA A 68 -5.65 -3.70 -8.79
N ILE A 69 -5.19 -2.50 -8.46
CA ILE A 69 -5.63 -1.74 -7.29
C ILE A 69 -6.33 -0.47 -7.75
N PHE A 70 -7.65 -0.43 -7.60
CA PHE A 70 -8.45 0.77 -7.82
C PHE A 70 -8.27 1.72 -6.64
N VAL A 71 -7.80 2.93 -6.88
CA VAL A 71 -7.58 3.96 -5.86
C VAL A 71 -8.66 5.01 -6.01
N ASP A 72 -9.66 4.95 -5.16
CA ASP A 72 -10.86 5.77 -5.23
C ASP A 72 -10.94 6.80 -4.10
N ARG A 73 -11.53 7.95 -4.40
CA ARG A 73 -11.72 9.02 -3.42
C ARG A 73 -12.81 8.73 -2.40
N ILE A 74 -13.84 8.02 -2.82
CA ILE A 74 -14.96 7.56 -2.00
C ILE A 74 -15.20 6.09 -2.33
N ASN A 75 -16.13 5.40 -1.67
CA ASN A 75 -16.53 4.06 -2.10
C ASN A 75 -17.58 4.16 -3.23
N PRO A 76 -17.22 3.97 -4.51
CA PRO A 76 -18.16 3.91 -5.62
C PRO A 76 -19.06 2.67 -5.66
N HIS A 77 -18.86 1.68 -4.77
CA HIS A 77 -19.51 0.36 -4.86
C HIS A 77 -19.25 -0.33 -6.21
N ARG A 78 -17.97 -0.43 -6.60
CA ARG A 78 -17.57 -1.14 -7.82
C ARG A 78 -17.96 -2.61 -7.73
N ASP A 79 -18.41 -3.14 -8.86
CA ASP A 79 -18.41 -4.58 -9.09
C ASP A 79 -17.03 -4.92 -9.67
N LEU A 80 -16.10 -5.28 -8.79
CA LEU A 80 -14.71 -5.52 -9.15
C LEU A 80 -14.56 -6.92 -9.74
N PRO A 81 -13.88 -7.06 -10.89
CA PRO A 81 -13.45 -8.37 -11.40
C PRO A 81 -12.53 -9.11 -10.41
N ASP A 82 -12.32 -10.39 -10.66
CA ASP A 82 -11.29 -11.16 -9.95
C ASP A 82 -9.92 -10.46 -10.05
N ARG A 83 -9.10 -10.61 -9.00
CA ARG A 83 -7.76 -9.98 -8.90
C ARG A 83 -7.78 -8.45 -8.95
N CYS A 84 -8.90 -7.84 -8.57
CA CYS A 84 -8.99 -6.41 -8.34
C CYS A 84 -9.22 -6.13 -6.84
N LEU A 85 -8.46 -5.18 -6.30
CA LEU A 85 -8.64 -4.64 -4.96
C LEU A 85 -9.13 -3.19 -5.06
N GLN A 86 -9.97 -2.77 -4.13
CA GLN A 86 -10.34 -1.36 -3.99
C GLN A 86 -9.66 -0.74 -2.77
N LEU A 87 -8.89 0.32 -3.00
CA LEU A 87 -8.41 1.24 -1.97
C LEU A 87 -9.26 2.51 -1.98
N ILE A 88 -9.81 2.87 -0.82
CA ILE A 88 -10.59 4.10 -0.64
C ILE A 88 -9.90 5.04 0.34
N ALA A 89 -9.93 6.33 0.02
CA ALA A 89 -9.47 7.36 0.93
C ALA A 89 -10.33 7.39 2.21
N PRO A 90 -9.77 7.84 3.34
CA PRO A 90 -10.53 8.09 4.56
C PRO A 90 -11.72 9.04 4.29
N ILE A 91 -12.83 8.81 5.01
CA ILE A 91 -14.17 9.40 4.74
C ILE A 91 -14.17 10.94 4.68
N ASP A 92 -13.23 11.61 5.36
CA ASP A 92 -13.17 13.07 5.48
C ASP A 92 -12.09 13.74 4.59
N SER A 93 -11.52 13.04 3.61
CA SER A 93 -10.47 13.61 2.76
C SER A 93 -11.01 14.64 1.75
N SER A 94 -10.46 15.86 1.77
CA SER A 94 -10.68 16.85 0.71
C SER A 94 -10.08 16.35 -0.64
N PRO A 95 -10.41 16.98 -1.79
CA PRO A 95 -9.82 16.59 -3.07
C PRO A 95 -8.28 16.72 -3.08
N GLU A 96 -7.73 17.75 -2.43
CA GLU A 96 -6.29 17.97 -2.30
C GLU A 96 -5.64 16.92 -1.38
N ASP A 97 -6.38 16.50 -0.35
CA ASP A 97 -5.97 15.39 0.52
C ASP A 97 -6.00 14.06 -0.22
N PHE A 98 -6.91 13.85 -1.16
CA PHE A 98 -6.99 12.61 -1.94
C PHE A 98 -5.74 12.39 -2.78
N SER A 99 -5.27 13.37 -3.56
CA SER A 99 -4.08 13.21 -4.39
C SER A 99 -2.85 12.87 -3.54
N SER A 100 -2.67 13.60 -2.43
CA SER A 100 -1.56 13.37 -1.50
C SER A 100 -1.65 12.00 -0.81
N TRP A 101 -2.86 11.59 -0.42
CA TRP A 101 -3.12 10.29 0.18
C TRP A 101 -2.91 9.14 -0.81
N ALA A 102 -3.42 9.28 -2.03
CA ALA A 102 -3.30 8.28 -3.09
C ALA A 102 -1.83 8.06 -3.42
N GLU A 103 -1.09 9.15 -3.67
CA GLU A 103 0.35 9.12 -3.86
C GLU A 103 1.04 8.38 -2.71
N ARG A 104 0.85 8.84 -1.46
CA ARG A 104 1.50 8.23 -0.30
C ARG A 104 1.16 6.74 -0.14
N THR A 105 -0.09 6.36 -0.40
CA THR A 105 -0.55 4.97 -0.31
C THR A 105 0.13 4.11 -1.37
N MET A 106 0.10 4.53 -2.63
CA MET A 106 0.73 3.79 -3.72
C MET A 106 2.24 3.65 -3.49
N THR A 107 2.93 4.72 -3.07
CA THR A 107 4.34 4.66 -2.66
C THR A 107 4.56 3.62 -1.58
N SER A 108 3.74 3.66 -0.52
CA SER A 108 3.91 2.78 0.62
C SER A 108 3.70 1.31 0.24
N VAL A 109 2.73 1.01 -0.63
CA VAL A 109 2.53 -0.35 -1.17
C VAL A 109 3.73 -0.80 -1.99
N VAL A 110 4.25 0.07 -2.86
CA VAL A 110 5.42 -0.25 -3.68
C VAL A 110 6.69 -0.43 -2.83
N ASP A 111 6.84 0.37 -1.77
CA ASP A 111 7.99 0.33 -0.87
C ASP A 111 8.11 -1.01 -0.14
N ILE A 112 6.99 -1.70 0.11
CA ILE A 112 6.97 -3.07 0.68
C ILE A 112 7.88 -4.01 -0.12
N PHE A 113 7.86 -3.92 -1.46
CA PHE A 113 8.64 -4.79 -2.34
C PHE A 113 10.03 -4.24 -2.67
N ARG A 114 10.16 -2.91 -2.73
CA ARG A 114 11.41 -2.25 -3.13
C ARG A 114 12.45 -2.24 -2.02
N TYR A 115 12.01 -2.17 -0.77
CA TYR A 115 12.89 -1.97 0.37
C TYR A 115 12.74 -3.11 1.40
N PRO A 116 13.00 -4.36 1.01
CA PRO A 116 12.84 -5.50 1.90
C PRO A 116 13.84 -5.43 3.06
N GLY A 117 13.38 -5.80 4.25
CA GLY A 117 14.19 -5.97 5.44
C GLY A 117 14.34 -7.44 5.84
N LEU A 118 14.47 -7.69 7.15
CA LEU A 118 14.56 -9.02 7.74
C LEU A 118 13.29 -9.87 7.59
N ALA A 119 12.11 -9.23 7.59
CA ALA A 119 10.82 -9.88 7.42
C ALA A 119 10.18 -9.40 6.12
N CYS A 120 10.57 -10.01 5.01
CA CYS A 120 10.10 -9.59 3.69
C CYS A 120 8.62 -9.96 3.49
N MET A 121 7.87 -9.02 2.95
CA MET A 121 6.59 -9.30 2.33
C MET A 121 6.78 -9.50 0.82
N THR A 122 5.86 -10.24 0.23
CA THR A 122 5.87 -10.68 -1.16
C THR A 122 4.55 -10.37 -1.83
N PHE A 123 4.48 -10.53 -3.15
CA PHE A 123 3.23 -10.37 -3.88
C PHE A 123 2.11 -11.31 -3.37
N ALA A 124 2.47 -12.49 -2.86
CA ALA A 124 1.51 -13.42 -2.26
C ALA A 124 0.79 -12.82 -1.05
N ASP A 125 1.44 -11.92 -0.30
CA ASP A 125 0.82 -11.23 0.82
C ASP A 125 -0.23 -10.21 0.35
N LEU A 126 -0.02 -9.55 -0.80
CA LEU A 126 -1.08 -8.71 -1.41
C LEU A 126 -2.24 -9.55 -1.97
N VAL A 127 -1.95 -10.73 -2.50
CA VAL A 127 -2.99 -11.68 -2.90
C VAL A 127 -3.82 -12.11 -1.68
N PHE A 128 -3.17 -12.39 -0.55
CA PHE A 128 -3.85 -12.67 0.71
C PHE A 128 -4.74 -11.49 1.15
N LEU A 129 -4.26 -10.25 1.06
CA LEU A 129 -5.06 -9.06 1.34
C LEU A 129 -6.32 -9.01 0.47
N TYR A 130 -6.18 -9.28 -0.83
CA TYR A 130 -7.30 -9.36 -1.75
C TYR A 130 -8.32 -10.42 -1.31
N GLU A 131 -7.87 -11.63 -0.99
CA GLU A 131 -8.74 -12.74 -0.55
C GLU A 131 -9.46 -12.42 0.77
N GLU A 132 -8.75 -11.88 1.76
CA GLU A 132 -9.32 -11.52 3.06
C GLU A 132 -10.20 -10.25 3.04
N SER A 133 -9.98 -9.37 2.07
CA SER A 133 -10.89 -8.23 1.85
C SER A 133 -12.30 -8.72 1.53
N LYS A 134 -12.45 -9.89 0.89
CA LYS A 134 -13.72 -10.46 0.42
C LYS A 134 -14.50 -9.47 -0.45
N GLY A 135 -13.77 -8.74 -1.30
CA GLY A 135 -14.32 -7.70 -2.19
C GLY A 135 -14.74 -6.40 -1.49
N ARG A 136 -14.51 -6.28 -0.17
CA ARG A 136 -14.75 -5.03 0.56
C ARG A 136 -13.64 -4.03 0.24
N PRO A 137 -13.96 -2.72 0.20
CA PRO A 137 -12.92 -1.71 0.07
C PRO A 137 -12.00 -1.72 1.28
N VAL A 138 -10.74 -1.46 1.01
CA VAL A 138 -9.63 -1.36 1.96
C VAL A 138 -9.22 0.11 2.04
N THR A 139 -8.69 0.55 3.17
CA THR A 139 -8.10 1.87 3.35
C THR A 139 -6.69 1.75 3.90
N SER A 140 -5.97 2.85 3.94
CA SER A 140 -4.60 2.92 4.43
C SER A 140 -4.46 3.84 5.63
N ALA A 141 -3.49 3.52 6.49
CA ALA A 141 -3.11 4.37 7.60
C ALA A 141 -1.60 4.31 7.85
N TRP A 142 -1.08 5.36 8.46
CA TRP A 142 0.31 5.45 8.90
C TRP A 142 0.36 5.84 10.36
N VAL A 143 1.25 5.20 11.10
CA VAL A 143 1.48 5.49 12.52
C VAL A 143 2.97 5.71 12.74
N ASN A 144 3.31 6.79 13.44
CA ASN A 144 4.69 7.07 13.82
C ASN A 144 5.08 6.20 15.03
N CYS A 145 6.19 5.49 14.90
CA CYS A 145 6.75 4.61 15.92
C CYS A 145 7.87 5.26 16.74
N ASP A 146 8.38 6.41 16.29
CA ASP A 146 9.28 7.28 17.07
C ASP A 146 8.49 8.08 18.11
N CYS A 147 7.87 7.34 19.03
CA CYS A 147 7.11 7.86 20.14
C CYS A 147 7.15 6.88 21.31
N SER A 148 6.65 7.29 22.47
CA SER A 148 6.54 6.42 23.63
C SER A 148 5.52 5.28 23.41
N ASP A 149 5.64 4.19 24.17
CA ASP A 149 4.74 3.03 24.06
C ASP A 149 3.26 3.41 24.23
N ASN A 150 2.98 4.32 25.17
CA ASN A 150 1.62 4.80 25.42
C ASN A 150 1.07 5.62 24.24
N GLU A 151 1.92 6.46 23.63
CA GLU A 151 1.53 7.24 22.45
C GLU A 151 1.29 6.33 21.25
N LEU A 152 2.14 5.33 21.03
CA LEU A 152 1.94 4.33 19.98
C LEU A 152 0.64 3.57 20.19
N LEU A 153 0.42 3.04 21.40
CA LEU A 153 -0.82 2.35 21.77
C LEU A 153 -2.07 3.22 21.54
N MET A 154 -2.02 4.50 21.88
CA MET A 154 -3.12 5.43 21.66
C MET A 154 -3.39 5.66 20.17
N GLN A 155 -2.35 5.87 19.36
CA GLN A 155 -2.47 6.03 17.91
C GLN A 155 -3.10 4.78 17.27
N LEU A 156 -2.62 3.59 17.64
CA LEU A 156 -3.14 2.33 17.10
C LEU A 156 -4.61 2.09 17.47
N ARG A 157 -5.01 2.41 18.71
CA ARG A 157 -6.42 2.29 19.15
C ARG A 157 -7.38 3.27 18.48
N GLN A 158 -6.87 4.36 17.92
CA GLN A 158 -7.69 5.33 17.18
C GLN A 158 -8.04 4.82 15.77
N LEU A 159 -7.29 3.85 15.25
CA LEU A 159 -7.52 3.31 13.92
C LEU A 159 -8.87 2.57 13.85
N GLN A 160 -9.78 3.09 13.02
CA GLN A 160 -11.13 2.54 12.82
C GLN A 160 -11.16 1.54 11.65
N PHE A 161 -10.24 0.58 11.63
CA PHE A 161 -10.23 -0.48 10.62
C PHE A 161 -9.78 -1.83 11.22
N SER A 162 -10.04 -2.89 10.48
CA SER A 162 -9.49 -4.23 10.74
C SER A 162 -8.25 -4.39 9.89
N ALA A 163 -7.07 -4.45 10.52
CA ALA A 163 -5.80 -4.55 9.82
C ALA A 163 -5.73 -5.88 9.06
N LEU A 164 -5.39 -5.80 7.76
CA LEU A 164 -5.23 -6.97 6.89
C LEU A 164 -3.77 -7.16 6.49
N ILE A 165 -3.03 -6.07 6.35
CA ILE A 165 -1.57 -6.06 6.20
C ILE A 165 -1.01 -4.96 7.10
N CYS A 166 0.16 -5.24 7.67
CA CYS A 166 0.96 -4.25 8.37
C CYS A 166 2.42 -4.32 7.92
N HIS A 167 3.04 -3.18 7.64
CA HIS A 167 4.44 -3.10 7.22
C HIS A 167 5.16 -2.03 8.02
N PHE A 168 6.19 -2.41 8.76
CA PHE A 168 7.05 -1.48 9.49
C PHE A 168 8.24 -1.08 8.63
N THR A 169 8.38 0.22 8.39
CA THR A 169 9.52 0.78 7.65
C THR A 169 10.42 1.55 8.60
N ASP A 170 11.72 1.28 8.55
CA ASP A 170 12.73 1.95 9.35
C ASP A 170 13.98 2.33 8.50
N GLY A 171 14.90 3.09 9.09
CA GLY A 171 16.11 3.58 8.42
C GLY A 171 17.22 2.53 8.26
N PRO A 172 18.24 2.79 7.41
CA PRO A 172 19.36 1.89 7.16
C PRO A 172 20.38 1.81 8.31
N GLU A 173 20.23 2.64 9.34
CA GLU A 173 20.98 2.51 10.59
C GLU A 173 20.81 1.11 11.21
N PHE A 174 21.82 0.66 11.96
CA PHE A 174 21.75 -0.63 12.63
C PHE A 174 20.63 -0.60 13.67
N ILE A 175 19.50 -1.23 13.34
CA ILE A 175 18.38 -1.37 14.24
C ILE A 175 18.59 -2.62 15.07
N GLU A 176 18.68 -2.43 16.37
CA GLU A 176 18.60 -3.52 17.31
C GLU A 176 17.23 -4.20 17.14
N CYS A 177 17.22 -5.53 17.03
CA CYS A 177 15.98 -6.32 16.96
C CYS A 177 15.01 -6.02 18.13
N SER A 178 15.49 -5.41 19.21
CA SER A 178 14.72 -4.89 20.34
C SER A 178 13.63 -3.88 19.93
N ARG A 179 13.87 -3.05 18.91
CA ARG A 179 12.85 -2.09 18.43
C ARG A 179 11.76 -2.76 17.62
N TYR A 180 12.14 -3.67 16.74
CA TYR A 180 11.21 -4.45 15.93
C TYR A 180 10.27 -5.29 16.81
N THR A 181 10.83 -5.98 17.80
CA THR A 181 10.05 -6.76 18.78
C THR A 181 9.12 -5.90 19.63
N ARG A 182 9.59 -4.75 20.12
CA ARG A 182 8.73 -3.76 20.81
C ARG A 182 7.50 -3.38 19.98
N VAL A 183 7.68 -3.09 18.68
CA VAL A 183 6.58 -2.69 17.81
C VAL A 183 5.57 -3.84 17.64
N ILE A 184 6.05 -5.07 17.45
CA ILE A 184 5.18 -6.26 17.39
C ILE A 184 4.39 -6.43 18.69
N ASP A 185 5.04 -6.36 19.85
CA ASP A 185 4.38 -6.56 21.15
C ASP A 185 3.22 -5.55 21.35
N ILE A 186 3.42 -4.30 20.93
CA ILE A 186 2.41 -3.24 21.02
C ILE A 186 1.30 -3.44 19.97
N LEU A 187 1.64 -3.91 18.78
CA LEU A 187 0.67 -4.25 17.73
C LEU A 187 -0.27 -5.38 18.19
N ASP A 188 0.28 -6.47 18.71
CA ASP A 188 -0.50 -7.61 19.23
C ASP A 188 -1.46 -7.18 20.34
N ALA A 189 -1.00 -6.28 21.23
CA ALA A 189 -1.84 -5.72 22.28
C ALA A 189 -2.94 -4.76 21.78
N SER A 190 -2.76 -4.18 20.59
CA SER A 190 -3.66 -3.17 20.00
C SER A 190 -4.69 -3.77 19.05
N PHE A 191 -4.32 -4.84 18.35
CA PHE A 191 -5.13 -5.52 17.36
C PHE A 191 -5.21 -7.01 17.69
N PRO A 192 -6.19 -7.44 18.48
CA PRO A 192 -6.33 -8.85 18.85
C PRO A 192 -6.48 -9.80 17.64
N ASP A 193 -6.95 -9.27 16.51
CA ASP A 193 -7.15 -10.02 15.26
C ASP A 193 -5.92 -9.95 14.31
N ILE A 194 -4.81 -9.34 14.72
CA ILE A 194 -3.63 -9.15 13.86
C ILE A 194 -2.83 -10.42 13.63
N GLU A 195 -3.03 -11.47 14.43
CA GLU A 195 -2.32 -12.75 14.28
C GLU A 195 -2.50 -13.38 12.88
N SER A 196 -3.59 -13.03 12.17
CA SER A 196 -3.83 -13.44 10.78
C SER A 196 -3.29 -12.49 9.72
N ALA A 197 -2.89 -11.27 10.07
CA ALA A 197 -2.42 -10.27 9.13
C ALA A 197 -0.91 -10.42 8.88
N PRO A 198 -0.45 -10.52 7.62
CA PRO A 198 0.97 -10.48 7.31
C PRO A 198 1.64 -9.22 7.89
N PHE A 199 2.76 -9.43 8.58
CA PHE A 199 3.58 -8.37 9.14
C PHE A 199 4.95 -8.33 8.46
N GLY A 200 5.22 -7.23 7.77
CA GLY A 200 6.48 -6.99 7.07
C GLY A 200 7.39 -6.01 7.79
N TYR A 201 8.67 -6.08 7.43
CA TYR A 201 9.69 -5.13 7.83
C TYR A 201 10.54 -4.73 6.63
N GLY A 202 10.68 -3.42 6.43
CA GLY A 202 11.47 -2.84 5.35
C GLY A 202 12.47 -1.80 5.84
N VAL A 203 13.55 -1.63 5.05
CA VAL A 203 14.63 -0.70 5.34
C VAL A 203 14.68 0.38 4.26
N HIS A 204 14.13 1.56 4.55
CA HIS A 204 13.98 2.64 3.59
C HIS A 204 14.97 3.79 3.87
N PRO A 205 15.64 4.34 2.85
CA PRO A 205 16.68 5.36 3.03
C PRO A 205 16.17 6.70 3.56
N ASN A 206 14.92 7.07 3.21
CA ASN A 206 14.36 8.40 3.46
C ASN A 206 13.07 8.39 4.29
N ASN A 207 12.56 7.22 4.67
CA ASN A 207 11.28 7.05 5.37
C ASN A 207 11.60 6.20 6.59
N ARG A 208 11.19 6.65 7.76
CA ARG A 208 11.67 6.10 9.03
C ARG A 208 10.52 5.86 9.96
N GLU A 209 10.71 4.88 10.83
CA GLU A 209 9.91 4.62 12.03
C GLU A 209 8.40 4.72 11.77
N THR A 210 7.94 4.21 10.63
CA THR A 210 6.54 4.34 10.19
C THR A 210 5.93 2.95 10.01
N LEU A 211 4.85 2.70 10.74
CA LEU A 211 3.96 1.58 10.46
C LEU A 211 2.97 2.00 9.39
N PHE A 212 2.93 1.24 8.31
CA PHE A 212 1.94 1.34 7.25
C PHE A 212 0.93 0.20 7.39
N PHE A 213 -0.35 0.51 7.22
CA PHE A 213 -1.43 -0.45 7.27
C PHE A 213 -2.26 -0.41 6.00
N LEU A 214 -2.74 -1.59 5.62
CA LEU A 214 -3.90 -1.76 4.76
C LEU A 214 -4.95 -2.54 5.53
N GLY A 215 -6.18 -2.06 5.57
CA GLY A 215 -7.26 -2.73 6.30
C GLY A 215 -8.65 -2.36 5.84
N ALA A 216 -9.62 -3.22 6.15
CA ALA A 216 -11.03 -2.95 5.88
C ALA A 216 -11.59 -1.98 6.93
N PRO A 217 -12.20 -0.84 6.55
CA PRO A 217 -12.86 0.06 7.49
C PRO A 217 -13.91 -0.66 8.35
N LYS A 218 -14.05 -0.23 9.62
CA LYS A 218 -15.08 -0.73 10.56
C LYS A 218 -16.36 0.09 10.51
#